data_AF-A0AAD7FHA7-F1
#
_entry.id   AF-A0AAD7FHA7-F1
#
_cell.length_a   1.000
_cell.length_b   1.000
_cell.length_c   1.000
_cell.angle_alpha   90.00
_cell.angle_beta   90.00
_cell.angle_gamma   90.00
#
_symmetry.space_group_name_H-M   'P 1'
#
loop_
_entity.id
_entity.type
_entity.pdbx_description
1 polymer ?
#
loop_
_entity_poly.entity_id
_entity_poly.type
_entity_poly.pdbx_seq_one_letter_code
_entity_poly.pdbx_strand_id
1 'polypeptide(L)'
;MRSLGTALGYRFVELGMTEDMQQFLCITTAALDLTPDDQPALKVLQLRSSGDFFRWRFAKCGDTNDINEAVLRNEAAVTLMPDNEPDKFLLLDSLAKSLFLRSEHLGTLSDMNQAIAASR
;
A
#
# COMPACT_ATOMS: atom_id res chain seq x y z
N MET A 1 -7.56 36.32 1.43
CA MET A 1 -8.51 35.50 0.64
C MET A 1 -7.83 34.51 -0.31
N ARG A 2 -6.67 34.84 -0.91
CA ARG A 2 -5.98 33.96 -1.88
C ARG A 2 -5.38 32.66 -1.30
N SER A 3 -5.04 32.61 -0.01
CA SER A 3 -4.48 31.39 0.64
C SER A 3 -5.55 30.38 1.08
N LEU A 4 -6.75 30.86 1.45
CA LEU A 4 -7.84 30.02 1.92
C LEU A 4 -8.46 29.22 0.76
N GLY A 5 -8.65 29.86 -0.41
CA GLY A 5 -9.16 29.18 -1.60
C GLY A 5 -8.25 28.05 -2.08
N THR A 6 -6.92 28.27 -2.06
CA THR A 6 -5.95 27.23 -2.41
C THR A 6 -5.95 26.09 -1.40
N ALA A 7 -5.96 26.40 -0.10
CA ALA A 7 -6.00 25.38 0.96
C ALA A 7 -7.31 24.55 0.90
N LEU A 8 -8.44 25.19 0.63
CA LEU A 8 -9.72 24.50 0.43
C LEU A 8 -9.72 23.64 -0.85
N GLY A 9 -9.11 24.11 -1.93
CA GLY A 9 -8.96 23.35 -3.17
C GLY A 9 -8.09 22.10 -2.99
N TYR A 10 -6.94 22.23 -2.30
CA TYR A 10 -6.10 21.09 -1.94
C TYR A 10 -6.84 20.08 -1.07
N ARG A 11 -7.54 20.56 -0.03
CA ARG A 11 -8.33 19.70 0.86
C ARG A 11 -9.47 18.98 0.13
N PHE A 12 -10.11 19.63 -0.83
CA PHE A 12 -11.18 19.04 -1.62
C PHE A 12 -10.66 17.93 -2.53
N VAL A 13 -9.56 18.18 -3.25
CA VAL A 13 -8.91 17.17 -4.10
C VAL A 13 -8.40 15.98 -3.25
N GLU A 14 -7.84 16.27 -2.08
CA GLU A 14 -7.34 15.25 -1.15
C GLU A 14 -8.45 14.39 -0.55
N LEU A 15 -9.56 14.99 -0.13
CA LEU A 15 -10.74 14.26 0.32
C LEU A 15 -11.30 13.38 -0.79
N GLY A 16 -11.42 13.90 -2.02
CA GLY A 16 -11.86 13.13 -3.18
C GLY A 16 -10.95 11.93 -3.46
N MET A 17 -9.62 12.11 -3.45
CA MET A 17 -8.67 11.00 -3.61
C MET A 17 -8.78 9.94 -2.50
N THR A 18 -9.04 10.38 -1.27
CA THR A 18 -9.19 9.48 -0.11
C THR A 18 -10.47 8.65 -0.24
N GLU A 19 -11.59 9.30 -0.57
CA GLU A 19 -12.88 8.67 -0.78
C GLU A 19 -12.84 7.73 -1.99
N ASP A 20 -12.23 8.14 -3.10
CA ASP A 20 -12.07 7.32 -4.30
C ASP A 20 -11.20 6.09 -4.04
N MET A 21 -10.10 6.21 -3.28
CA MET A 21 -9.27 5.07 -2.89
C MET A 21 -9.98 4.14 -1.91
N GLN A 22 -10.72 4.68 -0.94
CA GLN A 22 -11.51 3.85 -0.02
C GLN A 22 -12.65 3.13 -0.75
N GLN A 23 -13.31 3.80 -1.69
CA GLN A 23 -14.32 3.19 -2.54
C GLN A 23 -13.69 2.14 -3.46
N PHE A 24 -12.51 2.40 -4.04
CA PHE A 24 -11.79 1.40 -4.82
C PHE A 24 -11.48 0.15 -4.00
N LEU A 25 -10.96 0.32 -2.78
CA LEU A 25 -10.72 -0.78 -1.85
C LEU A 25 -12.01 -1.49 -1.46
N CYS A 26 -13.08 -0.75 -1.17
CA CYS A 26 -14.38 -1.29 -0.78
C CYS A 26 -15.02 -2.09 -1.92
N ILE A 27 -15.02 -1.54 -3.15
CA ILE A 27 -15.56 -2.17 -4.36
C ILE A 27 -14.73 -3.40 -4.71
N THR A 28 -13.40 -3.32 -4.62
CA THR A 28 -12.56 -4.50 -4.80
C THR A 28 -12.89 -5.52 -3.72
N THR A 29 -12.89 -5.21 -2.42
CA THR A 29 -13.27 -6.19 -1.38
C THR A 29 -14.69 -6.77 -1.54
N ALA A 30 -15.69 -5.97 -1.94
CA ALA A 30 -17.07 -6.42 -2.11
C ALA A 30 -17.25 -7.28 -3.36
N ALA A 31 -16.55 -6.95 -4.46
CA ALA A 31 -16.50 -7.80 -5.65
C ALA A 31 -15.87 -9.18 -5.33
N LEU A 32 -15.05 -9.24 -4.29
CA LEU A 32 -14.30 -10.40 -3.88
C LEU A 32 -15.11 -11.32 -2.96
N ASP A 33 -15.95 -10.75 -2.09
CA ASP A 33 -16.96 -11.51 -1.32
C ASP A 33 -18.04 -12.15 -2.23
N LEU A 34 -18.24 -11.60 -3.44
CA LEU A 34 -19.18 -12.11 -4.44
C LEU A 34 -18.59 -13.16 -5.38
N THR A 35 -17.28 -13.42 -5.30
CA THR A 35 -16.60 -14.44 -6.12
C THR A 35 -16.30 -15.66 -5.25
N PRO A 36 -17.17 -16.70 -5.24
CA PRO A 36 -16.87 -17.93 -4.52
C PRO A 36 -15.85 -18.72 -5.34
N ASP A 37 -14.55 -18.47 -5.12
CA ASP A 37 -13.56 -19.55 -5.14
C ASP A 37 -12.19 -19.09 -4.63
N ASP A 38 -11.55 -20.05 -3.97
CA ASP A 38 -10.22 -20.07 -3.38
C ASP A 38 -9.12 -19.69 -4.40
N GLN A 39 -9.00 -18.40 -4.76
CA GLN A 39 -8.02 -17.89 -5.72
C GLN A 39 -6.89 -17.10 -5.01
N PRO A 40 -5.74 -17.74 -4.74
CA PRO A 40 -4.56 -17.09 -4.15
C PRO A 40 -4.16 -15.79 -4.85
N ALA A 41 -4.24 -15.72 -6.18
CA ALA A 41 -3.91 -14.55 -6.98
C ALA A 41 -4.75 -13.32 -6.61
N LEU A 42 -6.01 -13.55 -6.27
CA LEU A 42 -6.96 -12.51 -5.95
C LEU A 42 -6.71 -11.90 -4.56
N LYS A 43 -6.40 -12.77 -3.59
CA LYS A 43 -5.97 -12.38 -2.25
C LYS A 43 -4.62 -11.63 -2.29
N VAL A 44 -3.70 -12.03 -3.17
CA VAL A 44 -2.45 -11.29 -3.42
C VAL A 44 -2.74 -9.85 -3.86
N LEU A 45 -3.65 -9.66 -4.83
CA LEU A 45 -4.01 -8.33 -5.34
C LEU A 45 -4.64 -7.44 -4.27
N GLN A 46 -5.51 -8.00 -3.42
CA GLN A 46 -6.08 -7.27 -2.27
C GLN A 46 -5.00 -6.81 -1.30
N LEU A 47 -4.11 -7.72 -0.91
CA LEU A 47 -3.04 -7.44 0.04
C LEU A 47 -2.11 -6.35 -0.48
N ARG A 48 -1.71 -6.42 -1.75
CA ARG A 48 -0.93 -5.37 -2.41
C ARG A 48 -1.66 -4.03 -2.41
N SER A 49 -2.92 -4.01 -2.82
CA SER A 49 -3.72 -2.77 -2.91
C SER A 49 -3.93 -2.13 -1.53
N SER A 50 -4.15 -2.95 -0.51
CA SER A 50 -4.25 -2.51 0.88
C SER A 50 -2.92 -1.94 1.37
N GLY A 51 -1.79 -2.60 1.07
CA GLY A 51 -0.47 -2.11 1.42
C GLY A 51 -0.12 -0.77 0.75
N ASP A 52 -0.46 -0.61 -0.53
CA ASP A 52 -0.29 0.65 -1.26
C ASP A 52 -1.13 1.79 -0.67
N PHE A 53 -2.37 1.51 -0.25
CA PHE A 53 -3.23 2.49 0.41
C PHE A 53 -2.65 2.94 1.75
N PHE A 54 -2.22 2.01 2.61
CA PHE A 54 -1.62 2.37 3.88
C PHE A 54 -0.30 3.14 3.70
N ARG A 55 0.51 2.79 2.69
CA ARG A 55 1.72 3.55 2.36
C ARG A 55 1.38 4.99 1.94
N TRP A 56 0.33 5.16 1.12
CA TRP A 56 -0.16 6.48 0.73
C TRP A 56 -0.67 7.27 1.93
N ARG A 57 -1.46 6.64 2.82
CA ARG A 57 -2.01 7.28 4.03
C ARG A 57 -0.88 7.72 4.98
N PHE A 58 0.15 6.90 5.13
CA PHE A 58 1.35 7.28 5.89
C PHE A 58 2.04 8.51 5.31
N ALA A 59 2.27 8.55 3.99
CA ALA A 59 2.93 9.67 3.33
C ALA A 59 2.15 11.00 3.49
N LYS A 60 0.85 10.94 3.83
CA LYS A 60 -0.01 12.10 4.06
C LYS A 60 -0.15 12.47 5.52
N CYS A 61 -0.40 11.48 6.38
CA CYS A 61 -0.78 11.70 7.78
C CYS A 61 0.40 11.52 8.75
N GLY A 62 1.45 10.82 8.34
CA GLY A 62 2.60 10.49 9.18
C GLY A 62 2.31 9.49 10.30
N ASP A 63 1.16 8.79 10.27
CA ASP A 63 0.83 7.79 11.29
C ASP A 63 1.67 6.53 11.10
N THR A 64 2.58 6.26 12.04
CA THR A 64 3.50 5.12 11.97
C THR A 64 2.79 3.77 11.96
N ASN A 65 1.54 3.67 12.41
CA ASN A 65 0.75 2.45 12.25
C ASN A 65 0.44 2.15 10.78
N ASP A 66 0.27 3.19 9.96
CA ASP A 66 -0.02 3.04 8.54
C ASP A 66 1.16 2.42 7.81
N ILE A 67 2.37 2.90 8.05
CA ILE A 67 3.53 2.32 7.37
C ILE A 67 3.82 0.89 7.85
N ASN A 68 3.49 0.57 9.10
CA ASN A 68 3.58 -0.80 9.61
C ASN A 68 2.55 -1.73 8.94
N GLU A 69 1.30 -1.30 8.82
CA GLU A 69 0.28 -2.04 8.07
C GLU A 69 0.67 -2.18 6.59
N ALA A 70 1.22 -1.12 5.97
CA ALA A 70 1.66 -1.17 4.58
C ALA A 70 2.71 -2.26 4.34
N VAL A 71 3.68 -2.39 5.24
CA VAL A 71 4.70 -3.45 5.18
C VAL A 71 4.05 -4.82 5.39
N LEU A 72 3.26 -5.00 6.45
CA LEU A 72 2.61 -6.28 6.76
C LEU A 72 1.76 -6.82 5.59
N ARG A 73 0.99 -5.94 4.94
CA ARG A 73 0.13 -6.33 3.81
C ARG A 73 0.96 -6.70 2.57
N ASN A 74 2.00 -5.92 2.27
CA ASN A 74 2.87 -6.21 1.11
C ASN A 74 3.71 -7.48 1.35
N GLU A 75 4.20 -7.73 2.56
CA GLU A 75 4.89 -8.99 2.94
C GLU A 75 3.96 -10.20 2.79
N ALA A 76 2.72 -10.08 3.24
CA ALA A 76 1.73 -11.14 3.08
C ALA A 76 1.42 -11.42 1.60
N ALA A 77 1.36 -10.38 0.75
CA ALA A 77 1.18 -10.54 -0.69
C ALA A 77 2.37 -11.30 -1.33
N VAL A 78 3.61 -10.91 -1.00
CA VAL A 78 4.84 -11.56 -1.48
C VAL A 78 4.91 -13.02 -1.04
N THR A 79 4.52 -13.30 0.20
CA THR A 79 4.54 -14.66 0.78
C THR A 79 3.52 -15.58 0.11
N LEU A 80 2.37 -15.02 -0.29
CA LEU A 80 1.30 -15.79 -0.91
C LEU A 80 1.55 -16.10 -2.39
N MET A 81 2.36 -15.30 -3.08
CA MET A 81 2.71 -15.52 -4.49
C MET A 81 3.94 -16.45 -4.63
N PRO A 82 3.85 -17.57 -5.38
CA PRO A 82 4.99 -18.44 -5.67
C PRO A 82 6.16 -17.72 -6.36
N ASP A 83 7.40 -18.14 -6.12
CA ASP A 83 8.61 -17.50 -6.66
C ASP A 83 8.73 -17.57 -8.20
N ASN A 84 8.04 -18.52 -8.83
CA ASN A 84 8.03 -18.71 -10.27
C ASN A 84 6.99 -17.84 -11.00
N GLU A 85 6.21 -17.03 -10.27
CA GLU A 85 5.23 -16.14 -10.88
C GLU A 85 5.90 -14.90 -11.50
N PRO A 86 5.69 -14.64 -12.81
CA PRO A 86 6.33 -13.52 -13.51
C PRO A 86 6.04 -12.16 -12.89
N ASP A 87 4.92 -12.01 -12.20
CA ASP A 87 4.46 -10.73 -11.63
C ASP A 87 4.93 -10.49 -10.18
N LYS A 88 5.68 -11.42 -9.58
CA LYS A 88 6.14 -11.31 -8.19
C LYS A 88 7.02 -10.09 -7.94
N PHE A 89 7.76 -9.63 -8.95
CA PHE A 89 8.57 -8.41 -8.86
C PHE A 89 7.74 -7.16 -8.52
N LEU A 90 6.47 -7.08 -8.96
CA LEU A 90 5.60 -5.94 -8.64
C LEU A 90 5.25 -5.90 -7.15
N LEU A 91 5.13 -7.06 -6.52
CA LEU A 91 4.88 -7.17 -5.08
C LEU A 91 6.13 -6.80 -4.28
N LEU A 92 7.29 -7.27 -4.73
CA LEU A 92 8.59 -6.95 -4.13
C LEU A 92 8.91 -5.47 -4.24
N ASP A 93 8.64 -4.82 -5.37
CA ASP A 93 8.75 -3.36 -5.53
C ASP A 93 7.81 -2.61 -4.58
N SER A 94 6.57 -3.09 -4.42
CA SER A 94 5.60 -2.49 -3.50
C SER A 94 6.05 -2.61 -2.04
N LEU A 95 6.63 -3.77 -1.67
CA LEU A 95 7.23 -4.01 -0.35
C LEU A 95 8.47 -3.13 -0.13
N ALA A 96 9.38 -3.07 -1.09
CA ALA A 96 10.60 -2.26 -1.02
C ALA A 96 10.27 -0.78 -0.80
N LYS A 97 9.25 -0.25 -1.51
CA LYS A 97 8.77 1.13 -1.31
C LYS A 97 8.24 1.37 0.10
N SER A 98 7.48 0.43 0.66
CA SER A 98 6.96 0.54 2.04
C SER A 98 8.10 0.49 3.08
N LEU A 99 9.05 -0.44 2.91
CA LEU A 99 10.21 -0.57 3.79
C LEU A 99 11.14 0.64 3.72
N PHE A 100 11.41 1.15 2.52
CA PHE A 100 12.21 2.36 2.33
C PHE A 100 11.58 3.55 3.06
N LEU A 101 10.30 3.79 2.82
CA LEU A 101 9.57 4.90 3.44
C LEU A 101 9.48 4.75 4.96
N ARG A 102 9.36 3.52 5.48
CA ARG A 102 9.45 3.24 6.93
C ARG A 102 10.82 3.59 7.48
N SER A 103 11.88 3.19 6.78
CA SER A 103 13.27 3.40 7.20
C SER A 103 13.67 4.88 7.21
N GLU A 104 13.18 5.67 6.26
CA GLU A 104 13.40 7.12 6.26
C GLU A 104 12.80 7.80 7.49
N HIS A 105 11.67 7.30 7.97
CA HIS A 105 10.93 7.91 9.08
C HIS A 105 11.29 7.36 10.46
N LEU A 106 11.67 6.08 10.56
CA LEU A 106 11.96 5.41 11.83
C LEU A 106 13.46 5.12 12.06
N GLY A 107 14.32 5.35 11.05
CA GLY A 107 15.76 5.12 11.16
C GLY A 107 16.16 3.65 11.32
N THR A 108 15.28 2.72 10.92
CA THR A 108 15.48 1.28 11.06
C THR A 108 16.39 0.72 9.96
N LEU A 109 17.69 0.56 10.26
CA LEU A 109 18.68 -0.07 9.36
C LEU A 109 18.25 -1.46 8.84
N SER A 110 17.47 -2.21 9.63
CA SER A 110 16.92 -3.50 9.22
C SER A 110 15.99 -3.38 8.01
N ASP A 111 15.17 -2.33 7.97
CA ASP A 111 14.21 -2.11 6.87
C ASP A 111 14.91 -1.69 5.58
N MET A 112 15.99 -0.90 5.67
CA MET A 112 16.83 -0.57 4.50
C MET A 112 17.44 -1.83 3.89
N ASN A 113 17.97 -2.73 4.71
CA ASN A 113 18.55 -3.98 4.20
C ASN A 113 17.50 -4.87 3.54
N GLN A 114 16.29 -4.94 4.10
CA GLN A 114 15.18 -5.68 3.50
C GLN A 114 14.68 -5.04 2.20
N ALA A 115 14.61 -3.71 2.13
CA ALA A 115 14.24 -3.00 0.90
C ALA A 115 15.24 -3.26 -0.23
N ILE A 116 16.54 -3.24 0.07
CA ILE A 116 17.60 -3.57 -0.88
C ILE A 116 17.49 -5.02 -1.35
N ALA A 117 17.22 -5.95 -0.44
CA ALA A 117 17.04 -7.35 -0.79
C ALA A 117 15.83 -7.58 -1.71
N ALA A 118 14.72 -6.87 -1.47
CA ALA A 118 13.52 -6.93 -2.30
C ALA A 118 13.67 -6.23 -3.67
N SER A 119 14.68 -5.38 -3.84
CA SER A 119 14.95 -4.64 -5.09
C SER A 119 15.98 -5.31 -6.01
N ARG A 120 16.50 -6.48 -5.63
CA ARG A 120 17.50 -7.26 -6.39
C ARG A 120 16.84 -8.43 -7.10
#